data_AF-K0IVJ6-F1
#
_entry.id   AF-K0IVJ6-F1
#
_cell.length_a   1.000
_cell.length_b   1.000
_cell.length_c   1.000
_cell.angle_alpha   90.00
_cell.angle_beta   90.00
_cell.angle_gamma   90.00
#
_symmetry.space_group_name_H-M   'P 1'
#
loop_
_entity.id
_entity.type
_entity.pdbx_description
1 polymer ?
#
loop_
_entity_poly.entity_id
_entity_poly.type
_entity_poly.pdbx_seq_one_letter_code
_entity_poly.pdbx_strand_id
1 'polypeptide(L)' 'PAGGSCSCAGSCTCKACRCPSCKKSCCSCCPVGCAKCAQGCVCKGA' A
#
# COMPACT_ATOMS: atom_id res chain seq x y z
N PRO A 1 -5.21 -19.44 16.63
CA PRO A 1 -5.75 -18.42 15.71
C PRO A 1 -4.80 -18.18 14.53
N ALA A 2 -5.26 -18.39 13.29
CA ALA A 2 -4.44 -18.28 12.09
C ALA A 2 -4.03 -16.82 11.83
N GLY A 3 -2.94 -16.37 12.44
CA GLY A 3 -2.44 -14.99 12.37
C GLY A 3 -1.50 -14.70 11.19
N GLY A 4 -1.59 -15.43 10.07
CA GLY A 4 -0.50 -15.45 9.09
C GLY A 4 -0.83 -15.29 7.61
N SER A 5 -2.09 -15.36 7.17
CA SER A 5 -2.39 -15.65 5.76
C SER A 5 -3.30 -14.62 5.08
N CYS A 6 -3.09 -13.32 5.37
CA CYS A 6 -3.66 -12.27 4.54
C CYS A 6 -2.91 -12.19 3.20
N SER A 7 -3.35 -12.96 2.20
CA SER A 7 -2.91 -12.87 0.80
C SER A 7 -3.84 -11.96 0.01
N CYS A 8 -3.85 -10.68 0.35
CA CYS A 8 -4.73 -9.72 -0.28
C CYS A 8 -4.28 -9.26 -1.67
N ALA A 9 -3.04 -9.55 -2.10
CA ALA A 9 -2.53 -9.22 -3.44
C ALA A 9 -2.78 -7.78 -3.95
N GLY A 10 -3.00 -6.82 -3.04
CA GLY A 10 -3.37 -5.43 -3.38
C GLY A 10 -4.87 -5.15 -3.52
N SER A 11 -5.74 -6.16 -3.56
CA SER A 11 -7.20 -6.00 -3.71
C SER A 11 -7.97 -5.77 -2.41
N CYS A 12 -7.31 -5.81 -1.25
CA CYS A 12 -7.98 -5.50 0.01
C CYS A 12 -8.45 -4.04 0.06
N THR A 13 -9.58 -3.79 0.70
CA THR A 13 -10.09 -2.43 0.94
C THR A 13 -9.46 -1.76 2.17
N CYS A 14 -8.59 -2.47 2.89
CA CYS A 14 -7.92 -1.99 4.08
C CYS A 14 -7.11 -0.71 3.79
N LYS A 15 -7.29 0.34 4.60
CA LYS A 15 -6.54 1.61 4.45
C LYS A 15 -5.04 1.47 4.76
N ALA A 16 -4.70 0.71 5.81
CA ALA A 16 -3.32 0.51 6.25
C ALA A 16 -2.97 -0.99 6.32
N CYS A 17 -3.04 -1.68 5.17
CA CYS A 17 -2.71 -3.09 5.10
C CYS A 17 -1.20 -3.30 5.33
N ARG A 18 -0.83 -4.15 6.29
CA ARG A 18 0.56 -4.53 6.57
C ARG A 18 0.98 -5.86 5.95
N CYS A 19 0.11 -6.47 5.13
CA CYS A 19 0.40 -7.76 4.55
C CYS A 19 1.55 -7.62 3.53
N PRO A 20 2.59 -8.47 3.59
CA PRO A 20 3.78 -8.34 2.72
C PRO A 20 3.44 -8.51 1.24
N SER A 21 2.37 -9.25 0.93
CA SER A 21 1.81 -9.38 -0.42
C SER A 21 1.03 -8.15 -0.90
N CYS A 22 0.73 -7.20 -0.01
CA CYS A 22 -0.06 -6.01 -0.34
C CYS A 22 0.84 -4.86 -0.75
N LYS A 23 1.09 -4.74 -2.06
CA LYS A 23 1.80 -3.60 -2.64
C LYS A 23 0.80 -2.51 -2.99
N LYS A 24 0.29 -1.81 -1.97
CA LYS A 24 -0.53 -0.61 -2.18
C LYS A 24 0.33 0.61 -2.44
N SER A 25 -0.14 1.47 -3.33
CA SER A 25 0.45 2.79 -3.51
C SER A 25 0.16 3.67 -2.29
N CYS A 26 1.09 4.57 -1.98
CA CYS A 26 0.96 5.54 -0.89
C CYS A 26 -0.14 6.57 -1.12
N CYS A 27 -0.55 6.79 -2.38
CA CYS A 27 -1.70 7.61 -2.75
C CYS A 27 -2.36 7.01 -4.01
N SER A 28 -3.63 7.33 -4.22
CA SER A 28 -4.34 7.02 -5.47
C SER A 28 -3.74 7.72 -6.69
N CYS A 29 -3.03 8.83 -6.47
CA CYS A 29 -2.43 9.65 -7.50
C CYS A 29 -1.16 9.07 -8.14
N CYS A 30 -0.52 8.08 -7.52
CA CYS A 30 0.77 7.54 -7.95
C CYS A 30 0.70 6.03 -8.11
N PRO A 31 1.49 5.44 -9.01
CA PRO A 31 1.68 4.00 -9.04
C PRO A 31 2.46 3.52 -7.80
N VAL A 32 2.33 2.23 -7.49
CA VAL A 32 3.14 1.61 -6.44
C VAL A 32 4.62 1.66 -6.83
N GLY A 33 5.48 2.08 -5.89
CA GLY A 33 6.91 2.26 -6.17
C GLY A 33 7.28 3.61 -6.82
N CYS A 34 6.40 4.62 -6.75
CA CYS A 34 6.75 5.97 -7.16
C CYS A 34 8.05 6.44 -6.50
N ALA A 35 9.08 6.73 -7.31
CA ALA A 35 10.40 7.11 -6.84
C ALA A 35 10.36 8.38 -5.96
N LYS A 36 9.48 9.33 -6.29
CA LYS A 36 9.30 10.56 -5.51
C LYS A 36 8.63 10.33 -4.16
N CYS A 37 7.87 9.24 -4.02
CA CYS A 37 7.19 8.88 -2.79
C CYS A 37 7.94 7.82 -1.96
N ALA A 38 9.12 7.37 -2.40
CA ALA A 38 9.87 6.28 -1.76
C ALA A 38 10.27 6.59 -0.31
N GLN A 39 10.48 7.88 0.00
CA GLN A 39 10.82 8.36 1.35
C GLN A 39 9.59 8.84 2.13
N GLY A 40 8.40 8.84 1.52
CA GLY A 40 7.16 9.39 2.06
C GLY A 40 6.31 10.01 0.95
N CYS A 41 4.99 9.93 1.03
CA CYS A 41 4.13 10.50 -0.01
C CYS A 41 4.28 12.02 -0.06
N VAL A 42 4.76 12.55 -1.17
CA VAL A 42 4.99 13.99 -1.38
C VAL A 42 3.84 14.67 -2.12
N CYS A 43 2.78 13.93 -2.45
CA CYS A 43 1.65 14.45 -3.20
C CYS A 43 0.79 15.35 -2.31
N LYS A 44 0.62 16.61 -2.72
CA LYS A 44 -0.32 17.55 -2.06
C LYS A 44 -1.74 17.02 -2.22
N GLY A 45 -2.33 16.53 -1.14
CA GLY A 45 -3.72 16.04 -1.10
C GLY A 45 -3.89 14.52 -1.11
N ALA A 46 -2.86 13.76 -0.73
CA ALA A 46 -2.95 12.31 -0.51
C ALA A 46 -3.90 11.93 0.64
#